data_AF-T0N218-F1
#
_entry.id   AF-T0N218-F1
#
_cell.length_a   1.000
_cell.length_b   1.000
_cell.length_c   1.000
_cell.angle_alpha   90.00
_cell.angle_beta   90.00
_cell.angle_gamma   90.00
#
_symmetry.space_group_name_H-M   'P 1'
#
loop_
_entity.id
_entity.type
_entity.pdbx_description
1 polymer ?
#
loop_
_entity_poly.entity_id
_entity_poly.type
_entity_poly.pdbx_seq_one_letter_code
_entity_poly.pdbx_strand_id
1 'polypeptide(L)'
;MRLNKKCKILELIETVDEGFDYIESNGGDQARDMLNDCNYALMNILNCNEDETMIRELIEEATSEISCTYDSLYDNNLLKNSISLIKKMTNELKNIIINEIDTQIEIAFMPYKASMWDSLESIWMEAKEDPNCDCYVVPIPYYEKDAQQNCTKACYEGHKFPKNIEITSYEAYDFENRQPEIIYIHNPYDFNNKLTMVDERFFFL
;
A
#
# COMPACT_ATOMS: atom_id res chain seq x y z
N MET A 1 7.09 -8.21 0.65
CA MET A 1 5.98 -7.41 1.22
C MET A 1 5.33 -6.51 0.17
N ARG A 2 4.01 -6.31 0.16
CA ARG A 2 3.35 -5.34 -0.75
C ARG A 2 3.72 -3.89 -0.43
N LEU A 3 3.91 -3.06 -1.46
CA LEU A 3 4.30 -1.65 -1.28
C LEU A 3 3.30 -0.86 -0.43
N ASN A 4 1.99 -1.05 -0.63
CA ASN A 4 0.97 -0.35 0.18
C ASN A 4 1.07 -0.68 1.68
N LYS A 5 1.31 -1.95 2.02
CA LYS A 5 1.51 -2.44 3.38
C LYS A 5 2.80 -1.87 3.96
N LYS A 6 3.88 -1.87 3.17
CA LYS A 6 5.17 -1.29 3.55
C LYS A 6 5.04 0.19 3.91
N CYS A 7 4.36 0.99 3.09
CA CYS A 7 4.08 2.41 3.37
C CYS A 7 3.27 2.60 4.67
N LYS A 8 2.17 1.85 4.84
CA LYS A 8 1.33 1.95 6.06
C LYS A 8 2.11 1.62 7.34
N ILE A 9 3.02 0.65 7.29
CA ILE A 9 3.87 0.32 8.43
C ILE A 9 4.82 1.49 8.74
N LEU A 10 5.46 2.07 7.72
CA LEU A 10 6.37 3.21 7.92
C LEU A 10 5.66 4.43 8.52
N GLU A 11 4.45 4.75 8.04
CA GLU A 11 3.60 5.81 8.60
C GLU A 11 3.24 5.54 10.07
N LEU A 12 2.94 4.28 10.41
CA LEU A 12 2.65 3.90 11.79
C LEU A 12 3.90 4.05 12.68
N ILE A 13 5.10 3.72 12.19
CA ILE A 13 6.34 3.93 12.95
C ILE A 13 6.62 5.43 13.14
N GLU A 14 6.35 6.28 12.15
CA GLU A 14 6.44 7.73 12.32
C GLU A 14 5.48 8.23 13.42
N THR A 15 4.24 7.74 13.43
CA THR A 15 3.27 8.05 14.49
C THR A 15 3.76 7.58 15.87
N VAL A 16 4.41 6.41 15.94
CA VAL A 16 5.01 5.89 17.18
C VAL A 16 6.17 6.78 17.65
N ASP A 17 7.02 7.26 16.74
CA ASP A 17 8.12 8.17 17.09
C ASP A 17 7.60 9.52 17.62
N GLU A 18 6.52 10.05 17.05
CA GLU A 18 5.83 11.24 17.60
C GLU A 18 5.28 10.97 19.00
N GLY A 19 4.75 9.77 19.25
CA GLY A 19 4.34 9.31 20.57
C GLY A 19 5.50 9.30 21.57
N PHE A 20 6.69 8.86 21.14
CA PHE A 20 7.89 8.91 21.97
C PHE A 20 8.37 10.33 22.27
N ASP A 21 8.28 11.27 21.31
CA ASP A 21 8.56 12.68 21.56
C ASP A 21 7.59 13.30 22.60
N TYR A 22 6.32 12.89 22.54
CA TYR A 22 5.32 13.26 23.54
C TYR A 22 5.67 12.71 24.92
N ILE A 23 6.04 11.43 25.01
CA ILE A 23 6.41 10.77 26.27
C ILE A 23 7.61 11.47 26.91
N GLU A 24 8.67 11.73 26.12
CA GLU A 24 9.89 12.40 26.57
C GLU A 24 9.61 13.80 27.15
N SER A 25 8.62 14.50 26.59
CA SER A 25 8.28 15.87 26.96
C SER A 25 7.38 15.99 28.19
N ASN A 26 6.53 14.98 28.46
CA ASN A 26 5.47 15.08 29.48
C ASN A 26 5.74 14.21 30.73
N GLY A 27 6.29 13.00 30.58
CA GLY A 27 6.49 12.07 31.68
C GLY A 27 5.21 11.69 32.45
N GLY A 28 5.37 10.97 33.56
CA GLY A 28 4.29 10.65 34.50
C GLY A 28 3.13 9.86 33.90
N ASP A 29 1.90 10.15 34.36
CA ASP A 29 0.70 9.42 33.95
C ASP A 29 0.32 9.68 32.48
N GLN A 30 0.55 10.89 31.96
CA GLN A 30 0.29 11.20 30.55
C GLN A 30 1.21 10.41 29.61
N ALA A 31 2.47 10.24 29.98
CA ALA A 31 3.41 9.39 29.26
C ALA A 31 3.03 7.90 29.33
N ARG A 32 2.42 7.45 30.43
CA ARG A 32 2.04 6.04 30.60
C ARG A 32 1.05 5.57 29.54
N ASP A 33 -0.02 6.32 29.33
CA ASP A 33 -1.05 5.95 28.36
C ASP A 33 -0.50 5.96 26.94
N MET A 34 0.28 6.98 26.59
CA MET A 34 0.96 7.05 25.29
C MET A 34 1.96 5.91 25.09
N LEU A 35 2.71 5.53 26.13
CA LEU A 35 3.67 4.42 26.06
C LEU A 35 2.96 3.09 25.76
N ASN A 36 1.77 2.90 26.33
CA ASN A 36 0.92 1.75 26.04
C ASN A 36 0.42 1.76 24.59
N ASP A 37 -0.03 2.91 24.09
CA ASP A 37 -0.48 3.07 22.70
C ASP A 37 0.66 2.79 21.69
N CYS A 38 1.86 3.32 21.95
CA CYS A 38 3.06 3.02 21.17
C CYS A 38 3.38 1.51 21.18
N ASN A 39 3.28 0.86 22.33
CA ASN A 39 3.48 -0.59 22.45
C ASN A 39 2.47 -1.37 21.61
N TYR A 40 1.18 -1.01 21.67
CA TYR A 40 0.14 -1.64 20.86
C TYR A 40 0.38 -1.46 19.36
N ALA A 41 0.83 -0.28 18.93
CA ALA A 41 1.15 -0.02 17.54
C ALA A 41 2.30 -0.93 17.06
N LEU A 42 3.39 -1.04 17.82
CA LEU A 42 4.50 -1.94 17.49
C LEU A 42 4.06 -3.41 17.46
N MET A 43 3.25 -3.86 18.41
CA MET A 43 2.71 -5.22 18.41
C MET A 43 1.79 -5.48 17.22
N ASN A 44 1.05 -4.47 16.73
CA ASN A 44 0.25 -4.60 15.52
C ASN A 44 1.14 -4.78 14.28
N ILE A 45 2.26 -4.03 14.19
CA ILE A 45 3.26 -4.23 13.13
C ILE A 45 3.81 -5.65 13.19
N LEU A 46 4.13 -6.17 14.38
CA LEU A 46 4.60 -7.54 14.55
C LEU A 46 3.57 -8.56 14.05
N ASN A 47 2.32 -8.49 14.51
CA ASN A 47 1.26 -9.44 14.13
C ASN A 47 1.00 -9.42 12.61
N CYS A 48 1.16 -8.26 11.98
CA CYS A 48 1.01 -8.15 10.52
C CYS A 48 2.20 -8.77 9.76
N ASN A 49 3.34 -9.03 10.40
CA ASN A 49 4.59 -9.41 9.75
C ASN A 49 5.33 -10.53 10.52
N GLU A 50 4.58 -11.48 11.11
CA GLU A 50 5.14 -12.53 11.98
C GLU A 50 6.21 -13.40 11.29
N ASP A 51 6.12 -13.57 9.97
CA ASP A 51 7.08 -14.34 9.17
C ASP A 51 8.41 -13.59 8.94
N GLU A 52 8.45 -12.27 9.10
CA GLU A 52 9.62 -11.43 8.87
C GLU A 52 10.52 -11.42 10.12
N THR A 53 11.47 -12.36 10.17
CA THR A 53 12.28 -12.63 11.37
C THR A 53 13.01 -11.39 11.91
N MET A 54 13.59 -10.57 11.03
CA MET A 54 14.30 -9.34 11.44
C MET A 54 13.37 -8.30 12.08
N ILE A 55 12.14 -8.16 11.54
CA ILE A 55 11.11 -7.27 12.11
C ILE A 55 10.70 -7.79 13.50
N ARG A 56 10.50 -9.10 13.61
CA ARG A 56 10.08 -9.73 14.86
C ARG A 56 11.08 -9.51 15.99
N GLU A 57 12.34 -9.86 15.76
CA GLU A 57 13.40 -9.75 16.77
C GLU A 57 13.54 -8.31 17.29
N LEU A 58 13.51 -7.34 16.39
CA LEU A 58 13.67 -5.93 16.76
C LEU A 58 12.46 -5.36 17.51
N ILE A 59 11.24 -5.77 17.15
CA ILE A 59 10.03 -5.37 17.89
C ILE A 59 9.99 -6.03 19.27
N GLU A 60 10.38 -7.29 19.39
CA GLU A 60 10.49 -7.97 20.69
C GLU A 60 11.50 -7.26 21.62
N GLU A 61 12.63 -6.81 21.07
CA GLU A 61 13.61 -6.03 21.82
C GLU A 61 13.05 -4.65 22.23
N ALA A 62 12.39 -3.94 21.30
CA ALA A 62 11.79 -2.64 21.59
C ALA A 62 10.66 -2.72 22.63
N THR A 63 9.81 -3.75 22.56
CA THR A 63 8.70 -3.96 23.52
C THR A 63 9.22 -4.36 24.91
N SER A 64 10.33 -5.08 24.99
CA SER A 64 11.06 -5.32 26.24
C SER A 64 11.57 -4.00 26.85
N GLU A 65 12.18 -3.13 26.06
CA GLU A 65 12.66 -1.83 26.56
C GLU A 65 11.50 -0.89 26.96
N ILE A 66 10.40 -0.91 26.21
CA ILE A 66 9.16 -0.20 26.60
C ILE A 66 8.66 -0.69 27.97
N SER A 67 8.70 -1.99 28.22
CA SER A 67 8.30 -2.56 29.50
C SER A 67 9.17 -2.04 30.66
N CYS A 68 10.48 -1.95 30.46
CA CYS A 68 11.41 -1.35 31.43
C CYS A 68 11.17 0.16 31.62
N THR A 69 10.71 0.86 30.59
CA THR A 69 10.47 2.32 30.62
C THR A 69 9.38 2.72 31.62
N TYR A 70 8.43 1.83 31.94
CA TYR A 70 7.40 2.10 32.94
C TYR A 70 7.97 2.46 34.33
N ASP A 71 9.10 1.88 34.71
CA ASP A 71 9.77 2.17 35.99
C ASP A 71 10.44 3.57 35.99
N SER A 72 10.73 4.09 34.80
CA SER A 72 11.44 5.36 34.59
C SER A 72 10.52 6.56 34.36
N LEU A 73 9.19 6.36 34.27
CA LEU A 73 8.21 7.41 33.88
C LEU A 73 8.27 8.70 34.71
N TYR A 74 8.76 8.62 35.95
CA TYR A 74 8.81 9.74 36.89
C TYR A 74 10.23 10.29 37.11
N ASP A 75 11.24 9.69 36.46
CA ASP A 75 12.61 10.19 36.45
C ASP A 75 12.94 10.69 35.03
N ASN A 76 12.99 12.00 34.87
CA ASN A 76 13.22 12.63 33.57
C ASN A 76 14.53 12.20 32.89
N ASN A 77 15.60 11.90 33.64
CA ASN A 77 16.87 11.50 33.02
C ASN A 77 16.82 10.04 32.56
N LEU A 78 16.26 9.16 33.39
CA LEU A 78 16.09 7.75 33.02
C LEU A 78 15.10 7.60 31.87
N LEU A 79 13.97 8.32 31.91
CA LEU A 79 12.97 8.33 30.84
C LEU A 79 13.59 8.73 29.50
N LYS A 80 14.34 9.84 29.47
CA LYS A 80 15.03 10.30 28.25
C LYS A 80 16.01 9.26 27.70
N ASN A 81 16.76 8.59 28.57
CA ASN A 81 17.69 7.55 28.15
C ASN A 81 16.95 6.34 27.54
N SER A 82 15.89 5.85 28.18
CA SER A 82 15.08 4.74 27.67
C SER A 82 14.40 5.10 26.35
N ILE A 83 13.78 6.28 26.25
CA ILE A 83 13.14 6.73 25.01
C ILE A 83 14.17 6.89 23.88
N SER A 84 15.36 7.43 24.16
CA SER A 84 16.44 7.50 23.18
C SER A 84 16.86 6.12 22.64
N LEU A 85 16.92 5.11 23.53
CA LEU A 85 17.21 3.73 23.14
C LEU A 85 16.10 3.15 22.24
N ILE A 86 14.83 3.31 22.63
CA ILE A 86 13.69 2.82 21.83
C ILE A 86 13.64 3.51 20.47
N LYS A 87 13.87 4.82 20.40
CA LYS A 87 13.92 5.57 19.13
C LYS A 87 15.05 5.10 18.22
N LYS A 88 16.17 4.61 18.77
CA LYS A 88 17.21 3.99 17.97
C LYS A 88 16.70 2.69 17.33
N MET A 89 15.96 1.87 18.08
CA MET A 89 15.39 0.62 17.60
C MET A 89 14.29 0.86 16.55
N THR A 90 13.42 1.86 16.72
CA THR A 90 12.41 2.20 15.69
C THR A 90 13.06 2.71 14.41
N ASN A 91 14.14 3.48 14.50
CA ASN A 91 14.90 3.89 13.32
C ASN A 91 15.56 2.71 12.60
N GLU A 92 16.11 1.75 13.35
CA GLU A 92 16.62 0.50 12.78
C GLU A 92 15.51 -0.32 12.11
N LEU A 93 14.31 -0.35 12.71
CA LEU A 93 13.14 -1.01 12.15
C LEU A 93 12.75 -0.38 10.81
N LYS A 94 12.71 0.96 10.73
CA LYS A 94 12.49 1.66 9.44
C LYS A 94 13.54 1.26 8.41
N ASN A 95 14.81 1.21 8.79
CA ASN A 95 15.90 0.86 7.88
C ASN A 95 15.78 -0.56 7.34
N ILE A 96 15.45 -1.54 8.20
CA ILE A 96 15.21 -2.93 7.79
C ILE A 96 14.04 -2.98 6.82
N ILE A 97 12.91 -2.36 7.17
CA ILE A 97 11.72 -2.35 6.32
C ILE A 97 12.06 -1.76 4.94
N ILE A 98 12.75 -0.62 4.90
CA ILE A 98 13.08 0.07 3.64
C ILE A 98 14.04 -0.75 2.79
N ASN A 99 15.16 -1.22 3.37
CA ASN A 99 16.30 -1.69 2.60
C ASN A 99 16.42 -3.22 2.51
N GLU A 100 15.95 -3.95 3.52
CA GLU A 100 16.17 -5.40 3.64
C GLU A 100 14.92 -6.22 3.30
N ILE A 101 13.74 -5.60 3.31
CA ILE A 101 12.50 -6.29 2.95
C ILE A 101 12.12 -6.04 1.49
N ASP A 102 12.14 -7.13 0.71
CA ASP A 102 11.72 -7.16 -0.69
C ASP A 102 10.31 -6.58 -0.84
N THR A 103 10.16 -5.73 -1.84
CA THR A 103 8.91 -5.01 -2.10
C THR A 103 8.27 -5.54 -3.37
N GLN A 104 7.04 -6.02 -3.25
CA GLN A 104 6.22 -6.47 -4.35
C GLN A 104 5.22 -5.38 -4.70
N ILE A 105 5.09 -5.08 -5.99
CA ILE A 105 4.14 -4.10 -6.53
C ILE A 105 3.17 -4.85 -7.42
N GLU A 106 1.88 -4.52 -7.36
CA GLU A 106 0.92 -4.96 -8.35
C GLU A 106 0.43 -3.81 -9.20
N ILE A 107 0.45 -4.05 -10.51
CA ILE A 107 0.00 -3.10 -11.51
C ILE A 107 -1.15 -3.70 -12.29
N ALA A 108 -2.26 -2.99 -12.37
CA ALA A 108 -3.40 -3.39 -13.17
C ALA A 108 -3.56 -2.45 -14.38
N PHE A 109 -3.44 -3.04 -15.58
CA PHE A 109 -3.65 -2.35 -16.85
C PHE A 109 -5.10 -2.58 -17.30
N MET A 110 -5.88 -1.50 -17.42
CA MET A 110 -7.30 -1.52 -17.76
C MET A 110 -7.60 -0.79 -19.07
N PRO A 111 -7.19 -1.37 -20.21
CA PRO A 111 -7.56 -0.81 -21.50
C PRO A 111 -9.02 -1.16 -21.83
N TYR A 112 -9.78 -0.23 -22.40
CA TYR A 112 -11.12 -0.54 -22.91
C TYR A 112 -11.12 -0.90 -24.40
N LYS A 113 -10.11 -0.46 -25.15
CA LYS A 113 -10.02 -0.65 -26.61
C LYS A 113 -8.67 -1.23 -27.03
N ALA A 114 -8.71 -2.34 -27.77
CA ALA A 114 -7.50 -3.05 -28.20
C ALA A 114 -6.63 -2.20 -29.15
N SER A 115 -7.26 -1.34 -29.96
CA SER A 115 -6.54 -0.44 -30.87
C SER A 115 -5.78 0.70 -30.17
N MET A 116 -5.94 0.86 -28.86
CA MET A 116 -5.23 1.85 -28.04
C MET A 116 -4.22 1.18 -27.08
N TRP A 117 -4.00 -0.13 -27.24
CA TRP A 117 -3.12 -0.90 -26.37
C TRP A 117 -1.66 -0.43 -26.44
N ASP A 118 -1.24 0.07 -27.60
CA ASP A 118 0.08 0.63 -27.84
C ASP A 118 0.48 1.71 -26.83
N SER A 119 -0.49 2.44 -26.26
CA SER A 119 -0.24 3.45 -25.23
C SER A 119 0.20 2.87 -23.88
N LEU A 120 -0.07 1.59 -23.62
CA LEU A 120 0.24 0.89 -22.36
C LEU A 120 1.29 -0.21 -22.54
N GLU A 121 1.47 -0.69 -23.78
CA GLU A 121 2.26 -1.88 -24.09
C GLU A 121 3.71 -1.80 -23.60
N SER A 122 4.39 -0.67 -23.80
CA SER A 122 5.79 -0.50 -23.36
C SER A 122 5.94 -0.59 -21.84
N ILE A 123 5.01 0.02 -21.10
CA ILE A 123 5.01 0.00 -19.63
C ILE A 123 4.69 -1.41 -19.12
N TRP A 124 3.74 -2.09 -19.75
CA TRP A 124 3.41 -3.48 -19.43
C TRP A 124 4.58 -4.42 -19.68
N MET A 125 5.33 -4.24 -20.77
CA MET A 125 6.51 -5.06 -21.06
C MET A 125 7.57 -4.95 -19.96
N GLU A 126 7.92 -3.73 -19.55
CA GLU A 126 8.86 -3.49 -18.44
C GLU A 126 8.33 -4.08 -17.11
N ALA A 127 7.04 -3.86 -16.81
CA ALA A 127 6.41 -4.40 -15.59
C ALA A 127 6.40 -5.93 -15.56
N LYS A 128 6.24 -6.58 -16.73
CA LYS A 128 6.24 -8.04 -16.84
C LYS A 128 7.62 -8.67 -16.68
N GLU A 129 8.68 -7.93 -16.98
CA GLU A 129 10.07 -8.40 -16.85
C GLU A 129 10.62 -8.23 -15.42
N ASP A 130 9.99 -7.39 -14.59
CA ASP A 130 10.38 -7.18 -13.20
C ASP A 130 9.88 -8.32 -12.28
N PRO A 131 10.77 -9.10 -11.64
CA PRO A 131 10.39 -10.18 -10.73
C PRO A 131 9.70 -9.70 -9.44
N ASN A 132 9.72 -8.40 -9.15
CA ASN A 132 9.05 -7.77 -8.02
C ASN A 132 7.73 -7.10 -8.40
N CYS A 133 7.26 -7.32 -9.64
CA CYS A 133 6.03 -6.73 -10.15
C CYS A 133 5.04 -7.80 -10.62
N ASP A 134 3.91 -7.88 -9.93
CA ASP A 134 2.75 -8.63 -10.39
C ASP A 134 1.92 -7.74 -11.34
N CYS A 135 1.97 -7.99 -12.64
CA CYS A 135 1.19 -7.20 -13.60
C CYS A 135 0.00 -7.98 -14.17
N TYR A 136 -1.16 -7.32 -14.28
CA TYR A 136 -2.38 -7.90 -14.84
C TYR A 136 -2.92 -7.02 -15.96
N VAL A 137 -3.22 -7.62 -17.11
CA VAL A 137 -3.97 -6.94 -18.17
C VAL A 137 -5.43 -7.32 -18.04
N VAL A 138 -6.25 -6.35 -17.66
CA VAL A 138 -7.67 -6.48 -17.33
C VAL A 138 -8.47 -5.62 -18.29
N PRO A 139 -8.71 -6.04 -19.55
CA PRO A 139 -9.53 -5.27 -20.47
C PRO A 139 -10.92 -5.03 -19.87
N ILE A 140 -11.39 -3.79 -19.91
CA ILE A 140 -12.64 -3.39 -19.27
C ILE A 140 -13.75 -3.14 -20.32
N PRO A 141 -15.02 -3.41 -19.98
CA PRO A 141 -16.15 -3.14 -20.86
C PRO A 141 -16.39 -1.63 -20.99
N TYR A 142 -17.00 -1.23 -22.12
CA TYR A 142 -17.38 0.14 -22.39
C TYR A 142 -18.66 0.22 -23.23
N TYR A 143 -19.20 1.41 -23.38
CA TYR A 143 -20.39 1.75 -24.13
C TYR A 143 -20.04 2.74 -25.25
N GLU A 144 -20.62 2.57 -26.44
CA GLU A 144 -20.62 3.61 -27.48
C GLU A 144 -21.77 4.62 -27.20
N LYS A 145 -21.50 5.91 -27.39
CA LYS A 145 -22.47 7.00 -27.21
C LYS A 145 -23.02 7.50 -28.55
N ASP A 146 -24.30 7.85 -28.59
CA ASP A 146 -24.91 8.52 -29.75
C ASP A 146 -24.64 10.04 -29.76
N ALA A 147 -25.20 10.74 -30.76
CA ALA A 147 -25.07 12.20 -30.86
C ALA A 147 -25.75 12.95 -29.71
N GLN A 148 -26.67 12.32 -28.99
CA GLN A 148 -27.34 12.82 -27.80
C GLN A 148 -26.61 12.40 -26.50
N GLN A 149 -25.45 11.73 -26.63
CA GLN A 149 -24.62 11.19 -25.55
C GLN A 149 -25.26 10.06 -24.73
N ASN A 150 -26.32 9.42 -25.23
CA ASN A 150 -26.87 8.23 -24.60
C ASN A 150 -25.99 7.03 -24.89
N CYS A 151 -25.80 6.15 -23.90
CA CYS A 151 -25.13 4.85 -24.11
C CYS A 151 -26.03 3.96 -24.96
N THR A 152 -25.54 3.54 -26.12
CA THR A 152 -26.34 2.81 -27.13
C THR A 152 -25.91 1.37 -27.35
N LYS A 153 -24.66 1.02 -27.05
CA LYS A 153 -24.12 -0.31 -27.31
C LYS A 153 -23.03 -0.67 -26.31
N ALA A 154 -23.19 -1.79 -25.62
CA ALA A 154 -22.15 -2.39 -24.80
C ALA A 154 -21.11 -3.10 -25.68
N CYS A 155 -19.84 -2.90 -25.36
CA CYS A 155 -18.67 -3.36 -26.11
C CYS A 155 -17.65 -3.98 -25.15
N TYR A 156 -17.00 -5.05 -25.61
CA TYR A 156 -15.90 -5.69 -24.91
C TYR A 156 -14.87 -6.21 -25.93
N GLU A 157 -13.62 -5.81 -25.77
CA GLU A 157 -12.55 -6.11 -26.73
C GLU A 157 -11.45 -7.03 -26.20
N GLY A 158 -11.60 -7.65 -25.02
CA GLY A 158 -10.54 -8.49 -24.43
C GLY A 158 -10.03 -9.60 -25.35
N HIS A 159 -10.91 -10.18 -26.18
CA HIS A 159 -10.55 -11.21 -27.17
C HIS A 159 -9.80 -10.68 -28.41
N LYS A 160 -9.69 -9.35 -28.57
CA LYS A 160 -8.99 -8.70 -29.69
C LYS A 160 -7.53 -8.37 -29.38
N PHE A 161 -7.10 -8.54 -28.13
CA PHE A 161 -5.72 -8.29 -27.74
C PHE A 161 -4.76 -9.32 -28.36
N PRO A 162 -3.50 -8.94 -28.62
CA PRO A 162 -2.47 -9.86 -29.07
C PRO A 162 -2.37 -11.12 -28.21
N LYS A 163 -2.21 -12.30 -28.84
CA LYS A 163 -2.20 -13.61 -28.16
C LYS A 163 -1.05 -13.82 -27.17
N ASN A 164 0.00 -13.01 -27.27
CA ASN A 164 1.15 -13.02 -26.36
C ASN A 164 0.88 -12.29 -25.04
N ILE A 165 -0.28 -11.66 -24.90
CA ILE A 165 -0.72 -10.97 -23.69
C ILE A 165 -1.67 -11.90 -22.93
N GLU A 166 -1.36 -12.14 -21.67
CA GLU A 166 -2.23 -12.87 -20.77
C GLU A 166 -3.34 -11.94 -20.29
N ILE A 167 -4.57 -12.24 -20.69
CA ILE A 167 -5.75 -11.46 -20.36
C ILE A 167 -6.40 -12.03 -19.10
N THR A 168 -6.56 -11.17 -18.10
CA THR A 168 -7.40 -11.43 -16.93
C THR A 168 -8.80 -10.87 -17.20
N SER A 169 -9.84 -11.67 -16.95
CA SER A 169 -11.23 -11.21 -17.07
C SER A 169 -11.51 -10.13 -16.01
N TYR A 170 -12.24 -9.08 -16.40
CA TYR A 170 -12.60 -7.99 -15.50
C TYR A 170 -13.60 -8.43 -14.42
N GLU A 171 -14.33 -9.53 -14.64
CA GLU A 171 -15.18 -10.16 -13.62
C GLU A 171 -14.38 -11.01 -12.61
N ALA A 172 -13.22 -11.52 -13.02
CA ALA A 172 -12.37 -12.35 -12.18
C ALA A 172 -11.32 -11.54 -11.39
N TYR A 173 -10.99 -10.34 -11.86
CA TYR A 173 -10.05 -9.46 -11.18
C TYR A 173 -10.74 -8.75 -10.00
N ASP A 174 -10.46 -9.22 -8.79
CA ASP A 174 -11.04 -8.70 -7.54
C ASP A 174 -10.25 -7.49 -7.02
N PHE A 175 -10.73 -6.30 -7.36
CA PHE A 175 -10.13 -5.02 -6.98
C PHE A 175 -10.07 -4.79 -5.47
N GLU A 176 -11.13 -5.16 -4.75
CA GLU A 176 -11.28 -4.83 -3.34
C GLU A 176 -10.24 -5.57 -2.50
N ASN A 177 -9.97 -6.82 -2.86
CA ASN A 177 -9.00 -7.66 -2.16
C ASN A 177 -7.58 -7.50 -2.70
N ARG A 178 -7.39 -7.32 -4.02
CA ARG A 178 -6.06 -7.18 -4.61
C ARG A 178 -5.40 -5.84 -4.33
N GLN A 179 -6.19 -4.76 -4.28
CA GLN A 179 -5.75 -3.39 -4.02
C GLN A 179 -4.43 -3.04 -4.75
N PRO A 180 -4.40 -3.10 -6.10
CA PRO A 180 -3.19 -2.83 -6.86
C PRO A 180 -2.65 -1.44 -6.52
N GLU A 181 -1.33 -1.32 -6.41
CA GLU A 181 -0.71 -0.04 -6.07
C GLU A 181 -0.75 0.95 -7.23
N ILE A 182 -0.77 0.45 -8.46
CA ILE A 182 -0.80 1.28 -9.67
C ILE A 182 -1.87 0.75 -10.62
N ILE A 183 -2.66 1.67 -11.16
CA ILE A 183 -3.67 1.37 -12.18
C ILE A 183 -3.43 2.25 -13.40
N TYR A 184 -3.16 1.60 -14.53
CA TYR A 184 -3.12 2.26 -15.83
C TYR A 184 -4.44 2.03 -16.56
N ILE A 185 -5.31 3.02 -16.59
CA ILE A 185 -6.64 2.92 -17.16
C ILE A 185 -6.86 3.93 -18.28
N HIS A 186 -7.52 3.49 -19.35
CA HIS A 186 -8.03 4.39 -20.39
C HIS A 186 -9.35 5.03 -19.96
N ASN A 187 -9.46 6.35 -20.05
CA ASN A 187 -10.67 7.12 -19.73
C ASN A 187 -11.26 6.82 -18.33
N PRO A 188 -10.51 7.03 -17.22
CA PRO A 188 -11.00 6.77 -15.86
C PRO A 188 -12.22 7.60 -15.42
N TYR A 189 -12.54 8.67 -16.16
CA TYR A 189 -13.67 9.57 -15.91
C TYR A 189 -14.29 9.96 -17.25
N ASP A 190 -15.38 9.33 -17.66
CA ASP A 190 -15.85 9.44 -19.04
C ASP A 190 -17.18 10.16 -19.22
N PHE A 191 -17.70 10.78 -18.16
CA PHE A 191 -18.88 11.64 -18.24
C PHE A 191 -18.71 12.72 -19.30
N ASN A 192 -17.46 13.08 -19.64
CA ASN A 192 -17.11 14.10 -20.62
C ASN A 192 -16.75 13.53 -22.02
N ASN A 193 -16.47 12.23 -22.15
CA ASN A 193 -16.18 11.63 -23.44
C ASN A 193 -17.49 11.49 -24.24
N LYS A 194 -17.53 12.06 -25.44
CA LYS A 194 -18.74 12.12 -26.29
C LYS A 194 -18.97 10.86 -27.12
N LEU A 195 -17.95 10.01 -27.27
CA LEU A 195 -17.98 8.85 -28.16
C LEU A 195 -18.11 7.53 -27.40
N THR A 196 -17.42 7.42 -26.26
CA THR A 196 -17.40 6.19 -25.47
C THR A 196 -17.47 6.46 -23.97
N MET A 197 -17.93 5.46 -23.23
CA MET A 197 -17.99 5.42 -21.78
C MET A 197 -17.48 4.07 -21.29
N VAL A 198 -16.38 3.95 -20.56
CA VAL A 198 -16.11 2.73 -19.78
C VAL A 198 -17.27 2.45 -18.81
N ASP A 199 -17.41 1.20 -18.38
CA ASP A 199 -18.41 0.84 -17.38
C ASP A 199 -18.14 1.60 -16.07
N GLU A 200 -19.19 2.20 -15.49
CA GLU A 200 -19.10 3.09 -14.34
C GLU A 200 -18.46 2.45 -13.11
N ARG A 201 -18.47 1.13 -13.02
CA ARG A 201 -17.76 0.36 -11.98
C ARG A 201 -16.25 0.57 -12.01
N PHE A 202 -15.70 1.04 -13.13
CA PHE A 202 -14.27 1.32 -13.32
C PHE A 202 -13.96 2.82 -13.25
N PHE A 203 -14.88 3.64 -12.75
CA PHE A 203 -14.56 5.03 -12.41
C PHE A 203 -13.75 5.05 -11.11
N PHE A 204 -12.58 5.68 -11.17
CA PHE A 204 -11.73 5.89 -10.02
C PHE A 204 -11.99 7.31 -9.51
N LEU A 205 -12.74 7.48 -8.42
CA LEU A 205 -13.00 8.77 -7.77
C LEU A 205 -12.10 9.00 -6.56
#